data_AF-C6E3E5-F1
#
_entry.id   AF-C6E3E5-F1
#
_cell.length_a   1.000
_cell.length_b   1.000
_cell.length_c   1.000
_cell.angle_alpha   90.00
_cell.angle_beta   90.00
_cell.angle_gamma   90.00
#
_symmetry.space_group_name_H-M   'P 1'
#
loop_
_entity.id
_entity.type
_entity.pdbx_description
1 polymer ?
#
loop_
_entity_poly.entity_id
_entity_poly.type
_entity_poly.pdbx_seq_one_letter_code
_entity_poly.pdbx_strand_id
1 'polypeptide(L)'
;MDRCFLFRSRYLVHAAAFLAALLLLAAPGCAVNEAARIPQPVDKVVWPPPPLEPRVAWVQLIRNSNDSGIEKGFFSRVSDLLFGEEVLRVSRPYGIHVDKKKRVIFVNTGTGSVHVIDRGAGRYGVVTGPEGEPFLSPIAVTEDPDETVYVTDSAAAKVYRFNASDLKVEPFITTGLQRPTGIAYNPATDLIYVTDTVAGQVVAFTRKGKEAFRFGSPGSKPGQFNHPTDIAVDAKGGIAVTDPLNGRIQIFSGKGAFLAAFGRMGNTSGSFAKPKGVAVDSSGNLHVCDALFDTVQVFNPRGELLLNYGIRGGERGEFWMPSGLYIDGEDAIYVADTYNDRIQVFQYLRDVTEN
;
A
#
# COMPACT_ATOMS: atom_id res chain seq x y z
N MET A 1 -19.61 -71.16 34.71
CA MET A 1 -20.72 -70.20 34.90
C MET A 1 -20.21 -68.84 34.45
N ASP A 2 -19.90 -68.61 33.17
CA ASP A 2 -20.77 -68.62 31.95
C ASP A 2 -21.68 -67.38 31.95
N ARG A 3 -21.81 -66.51 30.93
CA ARG A 3 -21.37 -66.45 29.49
C ARG A 3 -20.98 -64.98 29.18
N CYS A 4 -20.19 -64.56 28.18
CA CYS A 4 -19.74 -65.07 26.87
C CYS A 4 -20.69 -64.84 25.66
N PHE A 5 -20.15 -64.29 24.55
CA PHE A 5 -20.79 -63.90 23.26
C PHE A 5 -21.83 -62.74 23.35
N LEU A 6 -21.98 -61.79 22.42
CA LEU A 6 -21.44 -61.54 21.06
C LEU A 6 -21.49 -60.02 20.77
N PHE A 7 -20.50 -59.44 20.08
CA PHE A 7 -20.74 -58.53 18.94
C PHE A 7 -19.50 -58.43 18.04
N ARG A 8 -19.70 -58.45 16.72
CA ARG A 8 -18.63 -58.64 15.72
C ARG A 8 -18.03 -57.31 15.20
N SER A 9 -16.74 -57.38 14.88
CA SER A 9 -15.95 -56.37 14.16
C SER A 9 -16.62 -55.85 12.87
N ARG A 10 -16.65 -54.52 12.71
CA ARG A 10 -16.82 -53.79 11.44
C ARG A 10 -16.13 -52.40 11.47
N TYR A 11 -14.79 -52.38 11.56
CA TYR A 11 -13.99 -51.16 11.36
C TYR A 11 -12.74 -51.44 10.52
N LEU A 12 -12.91 -51.73 9.22
CA LEU A 12 -11.77 -51.94 8.29
C LEU A 12 -12.15 -51.89 6.79
N VAL A 13 -13.07 -51.01 6.36
CA VAL A 13 -13.47 -50.89 4.93
C VAL A 13 -13.74 -49.43 4.47
N HIS A 14 -12.89 -48.46 4.84
CA HIS A 14 -12.94 -47.11 4.23
C HIS A 14 -11.56 -46.43 4.01
N ALA A 15 -10.45 -47.03 4.44
CA ALA A 15 -9.11 -46.43 4.33
C ALA A 15 -8.36 -46.74 3.01
N ALA A 16 -8.97 -47.47 2.07
CA ALA A 16 -8.29 -47.99 0.86
C ALA A 16 -8.80 -47.40 -0.47
N ALA A 17 -9.74 -46.42 -0.43
CA ALA A 17 -10.38 -45.89 -1.64
C ALA A 17 -9.79 -44.57 -2.17
N PHE A 18 -8.92 -43.89 -1.41
CA PHE A 18 -8.45 -42.53 -1.75
C PHE A 18 -7.03 -42.42 -2.32
N LEU A 19 -6.27 -43.52 -2.41
CA LEU A 19 -4.93 -43.53 -3.04
C LEU A 19 -4.91 -44.03 -4.50
N ALA A 20 -6.05 -44.45 -5.05
CA ALA A 20 -6.13 -45.06 -6.39
C ALA A 20 -6.52 -44.09 -7.53
N ALA A 21 -6.73 -42.80 -7.24
CA ALA A 21 -7.21 -41.80 -8.20
C ALA A 21 -6.11 -40.83 -8.72
N LEU A 22 -4.83 -41.08 -8.41
CA LEU A 22 -3.71 -40.18 -8.69
C LEU A 22 -2.73 -40.69 -9.77
N LEU A 23 -3.15 -41.69 -10.54
CA LEU A 23 -2.37 -42.31 -11.64
C LEU A 23 -3.28 -42.59 -12.85
N LEU A 24 -3.61 -41.53 -13.60
CA LEU A 24 -4.25 -41.47 -14.94
C LEU A 24 -4.55 -39.96 -15.16
N LEU A 25 -4.07 -39.22 -16.17
CA LEU A 25 -3.39 -39.55 -17.42
C LEU A 25 -2.27 -38.52 -17.69
N ALA A 26 -1.07 -38.97 -18.06
CA ALA A 26 -0.09 -38.16 -18.78
C ALA A 26 -0.04 -38.65 -20.23
N ALA A 27 -0.48 -37.82 -21.18
CA ALA A 27 -0.41 -38.11 -22.61
C ALA A 27 0.09 -36.84 -23.34
N PRO A 28 1.16 -36.92 -24.15
CA PRO A 28 1.65 -35.78 -24.91
C PRO A 28 0.77 -35.54 -26.13
N GLY A 29 -0.15 -34.59 -26.04
CA GLY A 29 -0.93 -34.09 -27.17
C GLY A 29 -0.04 -33.31 -28.14
N CYS A 30 -0.04 -33.69 -29.43
CA CYS A 30 0.80 -33.05 -30.44
C CYS A 30 0.39 -31.59 -30.69
N ALA A 31 1.39 -30.72 -30.86
CA ALA A 31 1.17 -29.32 -31.19
C ALA A 31 0.60 -29.16 -32.61
N VAL A 32 -0.48 -28.39 -32.74
CA VAL A 32 -0.90 -27.82 -34.02
C VAL A 32 -0.35 -26.40 -34.11
N ASN A 33 0.42 -26.15 -35.15
CA ASN A 33 1.09 -24.88 -35.39
C ASN A 33 0.12 -23.87 -35.98
N GLU A 34 -0.63 -23.13 -35.15
CA GLU A 34 -1.47 -22.03 -35.62
C GLU A 34 -0.57 -20.84 -35.98
N ALA A 35 -0.50 -20.53 -37.28
CA ALA A 35 0.35 -19.47 -37.81
C ALA A 35 0.08 -18.13 -37.12
N ALA A 36 1.15 -17.38 -36.85
CA ALA A 36 1.17 -16.21 -35.99
C ALA A 36 0.01 -15.22 -36.26
N ARG A 37 -1.03 -15.29 -35.42
CA ARG A 37 -1.84 -14.12 -35.13
C ARG A 37 -0.92 -13.15 -34.39
N ILE A 38 -0.68 -11.97 -34.97
CA ILE A 38 -0.08 -10.86 -34.23
C ILE A 38 -0.99 -10.64 -33.01
N PRO A 39 -0.50 -10.80 -31.77
CA PRO A 39 -1.30 -10.51 -30.61
C PRO A 39 -1.61 -9.01 -30.66
N GLN A 40 -2.88 -8.66 -30.84
CA GLN A 40 -3.33 -7.30 -30.55
C GLN A 40 -2.90 -7.00 -29.11
N PRO A 41 -2.31 -5.83 -28.81
CA PRO A 41 -1.85 -5.53 -27.48
C PRO A 41 -3.03 -5.62 -26.52
N VAL A 42 -2.99 -6.60 -25.61
CA VAL A 42 -4.02 -6.86 -24.60
C VAL A 42 -4.43 -5.54 -23.96
N ASP A 43 -5.74 -5.25 -23.91
CA ASP A 43 -6.31 -3.94 -23.54
C ASP A 43 -5.69 -3.37 -22.25
N LYS A 44 -4.60 -2.61 -22.38
CA LYS A 44 -3.97 -1.91 -21.27
C LYS A 44 -4.79 -0.65 -21.04
N VAL A 45 -5.45 -0.59 -19.88
CA VAL A 45 -6.08 0.64 -19.42
C VAL A 45 -4.95 1.64 -19.13
N VAL A 46 -4.89 2.73 -19.90
CA VAL A 46 -3.80 3.71 -19.88
C VAL A 46 -4.33 5.14 -19.84
N TRP A 47 -3.52 6.05 -19.29
CA TRP A 47 -3.81 7.48 -19.19
C TRP A 47 -2.62 8.31 -19.67
N PRO A 48 -2.85 9.34 -20.53
CA PRO A 48 -4.08 9.54 -21.30
C PRO A 48 -4.35 8.35 -22.26
N PRO A 49 -5.61 8.15 -22.68
CA PRO A 49 -5.93 7.13 -23.68
C PRO A 49 -5.41 7.54 -25.09
N PRO A 50 -5.24 6.57 -26.00
CA PRO A 50 -4.91 6.86 -27.41
C PRO A 50 -5.90 7.85 -28.05
N PRO A 51 -5.46 8.71 -28.98
CA PRO A 51 -4.15 8.71 -29.64
C PRO A 51 -3.04 9.46 -28.89
N LEU A 52 -3.31 9.97 -27.68
CA LEU A 52 -2.27 10.60 -26.87
C LEU A 52 -1.28 9.54 -26.35
N GLU A 53 -0.04 9.96 -26.12
CA GLU A 53 0.99 9.06 -25.62
C GLU A 53 0.73 8.75 -24.13
N PRO A 54 0.64 7.46 -23.73
CA PRO A 54 0.30 7.10 -22.37
C PRO A 54 1.45 7.38 -21.41
N ARG A 55 1.10 7.86 -20.21
CA ARG A 55 2.02 8.20 -19.10
C ARG A 55 1.78 7.36 -17.85
N VAL A 56 0.61 6.72 -17.73
CA VAL A 56 0.29 5.76 -16.65
C VAL A 56 -0.41 4.55 -17.27
N ALA A 57 -0.07 3.35 -16.83
CA ALA A 57 -0.74 2.11 -17.23
C ALA A 57 -1.21 1.30 -16.00
N TRP A 58 -2.40 0.71 -16.06
CA TRP A 58 -2.86 -0.24 -15.05
C TRP A 58 -2.09 -1.57 -15.15
N VAL A 59 -1.73 -2.16 -14.00
CA VAL A 59 -0.87 -3.37 -13.92
C VAL A 59 -1.56 -4.52 -13.18
N GLN A 60 -1.97 -4.31 -11.93
CA GLN A 60 -2.45 -5.37 -11.04
C GLN A 60 -3.55 -4.87 -10.11
N LEU A 61 -4.40 -5.79 -9.66
CA LEU A 61 -5.35 -5.59 -8.58
C LEU A 61 -5.00 -6.55 -7.42
N ILE A 62 -5.13 -6.09 -6.18
CA ILE A 62 -4.97 -6.89 -4.96
C ILE A 62 -6.20 -6.67 -4.07
N ARG A 63 -7.07 -7.68 -3.93
CA ARG A 63 -8.26 -7.66 -3.05
C ARG A 63 -8.12 -8.64 -1.88
N ASN A 64 -7.28 -9.67 -2.02
CA ASN A 64 -7.05 -10.71 -1.02
C ASN A 64 -5.75 -11.48 -1.29
N SER A 65 -5.45 -12.50 -0.48
CA SER A 65 -4.28 -13.37 -0.59
C SER A 65 -4.13 -14.09 -1.93
N ASN A 66 -5.22 -14.40 -2.65
CA ASN A 66 -5.13 -15.07 -3.94
C ASN A 66 -4.68 -14.13 -5.07
N ASP A 67 -4.87 -12.81 -4.89
CA ASP A 67 -4.36 -11.78 -5.81
C ASP A 67 -2.91 -11.37 -5.51
N SER A 68 -2.27 -11.96 -4.48
CA SER A 68 -0.94 -11.55 -4.02
C SER A 68 0.19 -11.80 -5.03
N GLY A 69 0.01 -12.76 -5.94
CA GLY A 69 1.06 -13.26 -6.83
C GLY A 69 1.98 -14.31 -6.18
N ILE A 70 1.61 -14.86 -5.02
CA ILE A 70 2.30 -15.98 -4.38
C ILE A 70 1.79 -17.30 -4.96
N GLU A 71 2.69 -18.13 -5.50
CA GLU A 71 2.32 -19.48 -5.94
C GLU A 71 2.17 -20.43 -4.75
N LYS A 72 0.99 -21.04 -4.61
CA LYS A 72 0.75 -22.05 -3.57
C LYS A 72 1.56 -23.33 -3.85
N GLY A 73 2.38 -23.76 -2.89
CA GLY A 73 3.08 -25.04 -2.93
C GLY A 73 2.14 -26.25 -2.78
N PHE A 74 2.65 -27.45 -3.11
CA PHE A 74 1.86 -28.71 -3.10
C PHE A 74 1.10 -28.95 -1.79
N PHE A 75 1.78 -28.84 -0.64
CA PHE A 75 1.17 -29.08 0.67
C PHE A 75 0.07 -28.07 1.02
N SER A 76 0.19 -26.80 0.60
CA SER A 76 -0.87 -25.80 0.76
C SER A 76 -2.11 -26.20 -0.05
N ARG A 77 -1.96 -26.60 -1.32
CA ARG A 77 -3.10 -27.06 -2.15
C ARG A 77 -3.80 -28.30 -1.58
N VAL A 78 -3.04 -29.23 -0.98
CA VAL A 78 -3.60 -30.41 -0.29
C VAL A 78 -4.32 -30.00 1.00
N SER A 79 -3.80 -29.03 1.75
CA SER A 79 -4.46 -28.48 2.94
C SER A 79 -5.78 -27.79 2.58
N ASP A 80 -5.77 -26.92 1.56
CA ASP A 80 -6.96 -26.21 1.06
C ASP A 80 -8.07 -27.21 0.64
N LEU A 81 -7.70 -28.33 0.02
CA LEU A 81 -8.63 -29.39 -0.40
C LEU A 81 -9.26 -30.14 0.79
N LEU A 82 -8.54 -30.30 1.89
CA LEU A 82 -8.99 -31.07 3.07
C LEU A 82 -9.76 -30.22 4.09
N PHE A 83 -9.39 -28.94 4.23
CA PHE A 83 -9.86 -28.08 5.33
C PHE A 83 -10.52 -26.78 4.86
N GLY A 84 -10.51 -26.51 3.56
CA GLY A 84 -10.93 -25.22 2.99
C GLY A 84 -9.78 -24.22 2.90
N GLU A 85 -9.93 -23.24 2.02
CA GLU A 85 -8.95 -22.18 1.79
C GLU A 85 -9.12 -21.03 2.79
N GLU A 86 -8.05 -20.65 3.50
CA GLU A 86 -8.02 -19.43 4.30
C GLU A 86 -7.67 -18.23 3.40
N VAL A 87 -8.64 -17.33 3.18
CA VAL A 87 -8.48 -16.15 2.32
C VAL A 87 -8.35 -14.88 3.16
N LEU A 88 -7.12 -14.41 3.32
CA LEU A 88 -6.82 -13.12 3.96
C LEU A 88 -7.27 -11.98 3.05
N ARG A 89 -8.17 -11.12 3.51
CA ARG A 89 -8.77 -10.04 2.71
C ARG A 89 -8.11 -8.70 2.93
N VAL A 90 -8.10 -7.87 1.89
CA VAL A 90 -7.88 -6.43 2.00
C VAL A 90 -9.16 -5.81 2.60
N SER A 91 -9.04 -4.86 3.52
CA SER A 91 -10.19 -4.17 4.12
C SER A 91 -9.83 -2.74 4.51
N ARG A 92 -10.43 -1.79 3.80
CA ARG A 92 -10.15 -0.35 3.86
C ARG A 92 -8.65 -0.05 3.91
N PRO A 93 -7.91 -0.38 2.84
CA PRO A 93 -6.47 -0.13 2.78
C PRO A 93 -6.20 1.37 2.88
N TYR A 94 -5.09 1.73 3.53
CA TYR A 94 -4.63 3.11 3.64
C TYR A 94 -3.15 3.22 3.23
N GLY A 95 -2.21 3.42 4.17
CA GLY A 95 -0.81 3.57 3.81
C GLY A 95 -0.22 2.30 3.23
N ILE A 96 0.63 2.46 2.22
CA ILE A 96 1.31 1.37 1.50
C ILE A 96 2.81 1.70 1.49
N HIS A 97 3.64 0.68 1.54
CA HIS A 97 5.07 0.75 1.35
C HIS A 97 5.55 -0.48 0.58
N VAL A 98 6.57 -0.33 -0.25
CA VAL A 98 7.27 -1.46 -0.88
C VAL A 98 8.74 -1.34 -0.53
N ASP A 99 9.25 -2.33 0.19
CA ASP A 99 10.64 -2.31 0.65
C ASP A 99 11.64 -2.78 -0.42
N LYS A 100 12.93 -2.74 -0.04
CA LYS A 100 14.05 -3.17 -0.89
C LYS A 100 14.00 -4.65 -1.28
N LYS A 101 13.25 -5.49 -0.55
CA LYS A 101 13.00 -6.90 -0.88
C LYS A 101 11.75 -7.09 -1.73
N LYS A 102 11.12 -6.01 -2.19
CA LYS A 102 9.87 -5.97 -2.95
C LYS A 102 8.68 -6.61 -2.20
N ARG A 103 8.73 -6.64 -0.86
CA ARG A 103 7.56 -7.04 -0.06
C ARG A 103 6.58 -5.87 -0.07
N VAL A 104 5.30 -6.13 -0.35
CA VAL A 104 4.26 -5.10 -0.34
C VAL A 104 3.64 -5.06 1.05
N ILE A 105 3.85 -3.96 1.76
CA ILE A 105 3.41 -3.75 3.14
C ILE A 105 2.30 -2.71 3.12
N PHE A 106 1.13 -2.99 3.72
CA PHE A 106 0.03 -2.03 3.72
C PHE A 106 -0.86 -2.13 4.96
N VAL A 107 -1.42 -0.99 5.35
CA VAL A 107 -2.35 -0.88 6.48
C VAL A 107 -3.77 -1.23 6.01
N ASN A 108 -4.42 -2.17 6.68
CA ASN A 108 -5.87 -2.39 6.63
C ASN A 108 -6.54 -1.70 7.82
N THR A 109 -7.21 -0.59 7.56
CA THR A 109 -7.92 0.17 8.61
C THR A 109 -9.23 -0.48 9.03
N GLY A 110 -9.81 -1.36 8.20
CA GLY A 110 -11.04 -2.08 8.51
C GLY A 110 -10.86 -3.18 9.56
N THR A 111 -9.65 -3.75 9.65
CA THR A 111 -9.30 -4.84 10.57
C THR A 111 -8.29 -4.45 11.65
N GLY A 112 -7.76 -3.22 11.63
CA GLY A 112 -6.73 -2.77 12.57
C GLY A 112 -5.42 -3.56 12.42
N SER A 113 -5.00 -3.85 11.20
CA SER A 113 -3.82 -4.69 10.92
C SER A 113 -2.91 -4.12 9.84
N VAL A 114 -1.67 -4.60 9.78
CA VAL A 114 -0.73 -4.38 8.67
C VAL A 114 -0.51 -5.71 7.96
N HIS A 115 -0.67 -5.73 6.64
CA HIS A 115 -0.50 -6.91 5.80
C HIS A 115 0.86 -6.84 5.12
N VAL A 116 1.53 -7.99 4.96
CA VAL A 116 2.86 -8.12 4.37
C VAL A 116 2.82 -9.21 3.30
N ILE A 117 2.96 -8.83 2.03
CA ILE A 117 3.04 -9.76 0.90
C ILE A 117 4.52 -9.93 0.52
N ASP A 118 5.11 -11.06 0.88
CA ASP A 118 6.48 -11.43 0.52
C ASP A 118 6.45 -12.50 -0.57
N ARG A 119 6.60 -12.06 -1.83
CA ARG A 119 6.59 -12.95 -3.00
C ARG A 119 7.87 -13.79 -3.08
N GLY A 120 9.01 -13.27 -2.62
CA GLY A 120 10.29 -13.97 -2.64
C GLY A 120 10.33 -15.14 -1.65
N ALA A 121 9.72 -14.98 -0.47
CA ALA A 121 9.55 -16.03 0.53
C ALA A 121 8.26 -16.87 0.34
N GLY A 122 7.41 -16.52 -0.63
CA GLY A 122 6.11 -17.18 -0.85
C GLY A 122 5.15 -17.06 0.35
N ARG A 123 5.20 -15.94 1.09
CA ARG A 123 4.49 -15.76 2.37
C ARG A 123 3.60 -14.53 2.37
N TYR A 124 2.36 -14.71 2.80
CA TYR A 124 1.44 -13.62 3.15
C TYR A 124 1.35 -13.57 4.68
N GLY A 125 1.76 -12.45 5.29
CA GLY A 125 1.69 -12.21 6.73
C GLY A 125 0.65 -11.17 7.10
N VAL A 126 0.11 -11.27 8.32
CA VAL A 126 -0.69 -10.22 8.96
C VAL A 126 -0.07 -9.90 10.31
N VAL A 127 0.02 -8.60 10.59
CA VAL A 127 0.60 -8.01 11.79
C VAL A 127 -0.52 -7.26 12.51
N THR A 128 -0.78 -7.65 13.76
CA THR A 128 -1.65 -6.90 14.68
C THR A 128 -0.81 -6.12 15.68
N GLY A 129 -1.45 -5.33 16.54
CA GLY A 129 -0.78 -4.54 17.56
C GLY A 129 -0.20 -5.37 18.72
N PRO A 130 0.24 -4.69 19.79
CA PRO A 130 0.78 -5.35 20.99
C PRO A 130 -0.15 -6.42 21.54
N GLU A 131 0.43 -7.50 22.07
CA GLU A 131 -0.28 -8.65 22.65
C GLU A 131 -1.18 -9.43 21.65
N GLY A 132 -1.13 -9.08 20.35
CA GLY A 132 -1.91 -9.71 19.29
C GLY A 132 -3.22 -9.01 18.97
N GLU A 133 -3.62 -8.01 19.76
CA GLU A 133 -4.84 -7.23 19.57
C GLU A 133 -4.75 -6.29 18.35
N PRO A 134 -5.84 -5.98 17.64
CA PRO A 134 -5.83 -5.01 16.55
C PRO A 134 -5.26 -3.64 16.96
N PHE A 135 -4.53 -3.00 16.05
CA PHE A 135 -4.20 -1.58 16.16
C PHE A 135 -5.48 -0.75 16.21
N LEU A 136 -5.52 0.30 17.03
CA LEU A 136 -6.75 1.04 17.32
C LEU A 136 -7.21 1.89 16.14
N SER A 137 -6.29 2.58 15.48
CA SER A 137 -6.52 3.22 14.18
C SER A 137 -5.19 3.39 13.43
N PRO A 138 -4.64 2.30 12.85
CA PRO A 138 -3.39 2.37 12.09
C PRO A 138 -3.62 3.19 10.81
N ILE A 139 -2.64 3.97 10.36
CA ILE A 139 -2.80 4.85 9.18
C ILE A 139 -1.75 4.61 8.10
N ALA A 140 -0.48 4.84 8.40
CA ALA A 140 0.60 4.77 7.41
C ALA A 140 1.79 3.91 7.87
N VAL A 141 2.59 3.47 6.90
CA VAL A 141 3.77 2.62 7.08
C VAL A 141 4.97 3.13 6.30
N THR A 142 6.17 2.91 6.83
CA THR A 142 7.46 3.19 6.16
C THR A 142 8.54 2.23 6.66
N GLU A 143 9.62 2.02 5.91
CA GLU A 143 10.78 1.19 6.30
C GLU A 143 12.06 2.04 6.41
N ASP A 144 12.95 1.70 7.36
CA ASP A 144 14.32 2.23 7.41
C ASP A 144 15.34 1.30 6.70
N PRO A 145 16.62 1.69 6.58
CA PRO A 145 17.63 0.86 5.92
C PRO A 145 17.95 -0.46 6.62
N ASP A 146 17.56 -0.64 7.89
CA ASP A 146 17.82 -1.81 8.73
C ASP A 146 16.61 -2.78 8.72
N GLU A 147 15.70 -2.64 7.75
CA GLU A 147 14.45 -3.40 7.60
C GLU A 147 13.45 -3.24 8.76
N THR A 148 13.55 -2.14 9.50
CA THR A 148 12.57 -1.79 10.54
C THR A 148 11.40 -1.09 9.88
N VAL A 149 10.22 -1.73 9.92
CA VAL A 149 8.96 -1.15 9.47
C VAL A 149 8.34 -0.38 10.64
N TYR A 150 7.87 0.83 10.39
CA TYR A 150 7.17 1.67 11.35
C TYR A 150 5.71 1.81 10.93
N VAL A 151 4.78 1.82 11.89
CA VAL A 151 3.34 2.05 11.67
C VAL A 151 2.82 3.10 12.65
N THR A 152 2.08 4.09 12.14
CA THR A 152 1.37 5.09 12.96
C THR A 152 0.03 4.55 13.40
N ASP A 153 -0.29 4.68 14.69
CA ASP A 153 -1.63 4.45 15.23
C ASP A 153 -2.20 5.77 15.76
N SER A 154 -3.12 6.32 14.97
CA SER A 154 -3.62 7.67 15.13
C SER A 154 -4.50 7.85 16.36
N ALA A 155 -5.28 6.83 16.71
CA ALA A 155 -6.17 6.84 17.87
C ALA A 155 -5.43 6.46 19.15
N ALA A 156 -4.40 5.60 19.07
CA ALA A 156 -3.54 5.30 20.21
C ALA A 156 -2.51 6.42 20.52
N ALA A 157 -2.42 7.45 19.66
CA ALA A 157 -1.41 8.52 19.70
C ALA A 157 0.04 8.00 19.72
N LYS A 158 0.30 6.90 19.00
CA LYS A 158 1.55 6.13 19.07
C LYS A 158 2.11 5.82 17.69
N VAL A 159 3.38 5.44 17.67
CA VAL A 159 4.02 4.75 16.57
C VAL A 159 4.51 3.40 17.10
N TYR A 160 4.36 2.35 16.30
CA TYR A 160 4.91 1.03 16.57
C TYR A 160 5.93 0.68 15.50
N ARG A 161 6.74 -0.35 15.74
CA ARG A 161 7.67 -0.89 14.75
C ARG A 161 7.75 -2.41 14.82
N PHE A 162 8.17 -3.04 13.73
CA PHE A 162 8.39 -4.48 13.60
C PHE A 162 9.39 -4.77 12.48
N ASN A 163 9.96 -5.97 12.44
CA ASN A 163 10.65 -6.44 11.24
C ASN A 163 9.68 -7.27 10.39
N ALA A 164 9.56 -6.97 9.08
CA ALA A 164 8.64 -7.71 8.22
C ALA A 164 8.98 -9.21 8.06
N SER A 165 10.15 -9.67 8.50
CA SER A 165 10.53 -11.09 8.52
C SER A 165 9.90 -11.83 9.70
N ASP A 166 9.97 -11.29 10.92
CA ASP A 166 9.46 -11.94 12.15
C ASP A 166 8.05 -11.50 12.57
N LEU A 167 7.53 -10.40 11.99
CA LEU A 167 6.20 -9.84 12.23
C LEU A 167 5.95 -9.41 13.69
N LYS A 168 6.99 -9.28 14.52
CA LYS A 168 6.84 -8.98 15.94
C LYS A 168 6.79 -7.46 16.18
N VAL A 169 5.66 -6.99 16.70
CA VAL A 169 5.44 -5.57 17.01
C VAL A 169 5.99 -5.18 18.37
N GLU A 170 6.65 -4.03 18.41
CA GLU A 170 7.05 -3.32 19.63
C GLU A 170 6.77 -1.80 19.52
N PRO A 171 6.59 -1.09 20.65
CA PRO A 171 6.42 0.37 20.63
C PRO A 171 7.67 1.10 20.11
N PHE A 172 7.47 2.04 19.19
CA PHE A 172 8.48 3.04 18.87
C PHE A 172 8.27 4.24 19.80
N ILE A 173 9.12 4.35 20.83
CA ILE A 173 8.92 5.32 21.93
C ILE A 173 9.17 6.75 21.45
N THR A 174 8.08 7.42 21.06
CA THR A 174 8.01 8.85 20.69
C THR A 174 7.32 9.67 21.78
N THR A 175 7.59 10.97 21.86
CA THR A 175 6.95 11.90 22.82
C THR A 175 6.15 13.00 22.13
N GLY A 176 4.98 13.36 22.70
CA GLY A 176 4.27 14.58 22.35
C GLY A 176 3.55 14.59 20.99
N LEU A 177 3.17 13.42 20.47
CA LEU A 177 2.24 13.28 19.34
C LEU A 177 0.79 13.29 19.83
N GLN A 178 -0.12 13.95 19.11
CA GLN A 178 -1.55 13.98 19.43
C GLN A 178 -2.38 13.05 18.53
N ARG A 179 -2.15 13.08 17.22
CA ARG A 179 -2.75 12.17 16.23
C ARG A 179 -1.79 11.92 15.06
N PRO A 180 -0.83 10.98 15.19
CA PRO A 180 0.09 10.65 14.11
C PRO A 180 -0.66 9.99 12.93
N THR A 181 -0.32 10.36 11.69
CA THR A 181 -0.98 9.86 10.48
C THR A 181 0.03 9.42 9.41
N GLY A 182 0.41 10.28 8.48
CA GLY A 182 1.49 10.03 7.54
C GLY A 182 2.83 9.79 8.23
N ILE A 183 3.63 8.89 7.68
CA ILE A 183 4.98 8.57 8.15
C ILE A 183 5.91 8.29 6.97
N ALA A 184 7.10 8.88 6.98
CA ALA A 184 8.11 8.63 5.96
C ALA A 184 9.53 8.65 6.56
N TYR A 185 10.34 7.65 6.22
CA TYR A 185 11.78 7.69 6.41
C TYR A 185 12.45 8.54 5.32
N ASN A 186 13.42 9.37 5.69
CA ASN A 186 14.21 10.18 4.77
C ASN A 186 15.68 9.74 4.73
N PRO A 187 16.15 9.13 3.62
CA PRO A 187 17.52 8.63 3.52
C PRO A 187 18.59 9.73 3.51
N ALA A 188 18.23 10.98 3.20
CA ALA A 188 19.18 12.09 3.19
C ALA A 188 19.43 12.68 4.59
N THR A 189 18.58 12.40 5.57
CA THR A 189 18.70 12.92 6.95
C THR A 189 18.83 11.84 8.03
N ASP A 190 18.56 10.56 7.70
CA ASP A 190 18.43 9.43 8.64
C ASP A 190 17.36 9.65 9.72
N LEU A 191 16.26 10.34 9.35
CA LEU A 191 15.14 10.67 10.23
C LEU A 191 13.82 10.11 9.72
N ILE A 192 12.92 9.85 10.66
CA ILE A 192 11.53 9.41 10.44
C ILE A 192 10.63 10.62 10.72
N TYR A 193 9.87 11.04 9.71
CA TYR A 193 8.98 12.19 9.78
C TYR A 193 7.55 11.69 9.98
N VAL A 194 6.83 12.26 10.93
CA VAL A 194 5.44 11.91 11.26
C VAL A 194 4.57 13.16 11.18
N THR A 195 3.49 13.15 10.40
CA THR A 195 2.47 14.21 10.44
C THR A 195 1.58 14.02 11.66
N ASP A 196 1.53 15.01 12.54
CA ASP A 196 0.63 15.06 13.69
C ASP A 196 -0.57 15.95 13.35
N THR A 197 -1.67 15.31 12.96
CA THR A 197 -2.78 15.97 12.29
C THR A 197 -3.52 16.95 13.19
N VAL A 198 -3.73 16.62 14.47
CA VAL A 198 -4.46 17.51 15.40
C VAL A 198 -3.59 18.69 15.81
N ALA A 199 -2.29 18.45 16.05
CA ALA A 199 -1.36 19.50 16.41
C ALA A 199 -0.91 20.39 15.23
N GLY A 200 -1.25 20.03 13.98
CA GLY A 200 -0.97 20.85 12.80
C GLY A 200 0.53 20.99 12.50
N GLN A 201 1.29 19.90 12.67
CA GLN A 201 2.76 19.89 12.61
C GLN A 201 3.31 18.61 11.98
N VAL A 202 4.59 18.63 11.63
CA VAL A 202 5.42 17.45 11.32
C VAL A 202 6.51 17.35 12.38
N VAL A 203 6.70 16.17 12.96
CA VAL A 203 7.77 15.89 13.93
C VAL A 203 8.77 14.92 13.31
N ALA A 204 10.06 15.25 13.37
CA ALA A 204 11.14 14.42 12.87
C ALA A 204 11.85 13.72 14.03
N PHE A 205 11.86 12.39 14.00
CA PHE A 205 12.48 11.52 15.00
C PHE A 205 13.73 10.85 14.43
N THR A 206 14.74 10.68 15.28
CA THR A 206 15.82 9.70 15.04
C THR A 206 15.23 8.29 15.06
N ARG A 207 15.88 7.32 14.41
CA ARG A 207 15.47 5.89 14.42
C ARG A 207 15.46 5.22 15.81
N LYS A 208 15.87 5.95 16.86
CA LYS A 208 15.77 5.58 18.29
C LYS A 208 14.59 6.24 19.03
N GLY A 209 13.70 6.96 18.35
CA GLY A 209 12.49 7.58 18.93
C GLY A 209 12.72 8.96 19.55
N LYS A 210 13.97 9.41 19.71
CA LYS A 210 14.28 10.78 20.14
C LYS A 210 13.92 11.77 19.04
N GLU A 211 13.14 12.79 19.37
CA GLU A 211 12.86 13.95 18.51
C GLU A 211 14.16 14.71 18.16
N ALA A 212 14.33 14.98 16.87
CA ALA A 212 15.39 15.83 16.34
C ALA A 212 14.92 17.29 16.20
N PHE A 213 13.75 17.50 15.60
CA PHE A 213 13.08 18.79 15.48
C PHE A 213 11.62 18.60 15.05
N ARG A 214 10.86 19.69 15.00
CA ARG A 214 9.50 19.77 14.45
C ARG A 214 9.31 21.04 13.63
N PHE A 215 8.38 21.04 12.69
CA PHE A 215 7.98 22.20 11.90
C PHE A 215 6.48 22.18 11.62
N GLY A 216 5.92 23.34 11.27
CA GLY A 216 4.47 23.50 11.16
C GLY A 216 3.83 24.08 12.43
N SER A 217 2.67 24.68 12.25
CA SER A 217 1.74 25.08 13.31
C SER A 217 0.32 25.18 12.72
N PRO A 218 -0.76 25.12 13.52
CA PRO A 218 -2.12 25.26 13.03
C PRO A 218 -2.36 26.58 12.28
N GLY A 219 -2.91 26.51 11.06
CA GLY A 219 -3.28 27.68 10.27
C GLY A 219 -3.24 27.47 8.76
N SER A 220 -3.26 28.58 8.01
CA SER A 220 -3.36 28.60 6.54
C SER A 220 -2.25 29.38 5.84
N LYS A 221 -1.33 30.02 6.58
CA LYS A 221 -0.15 30.69 5.98
C LYS A 221 0.86 29.65 5.44
N PRO A 222 1.82 30.06 4.60
CA PRO A 222 2.96 29.21 4.22
C PRO A 222 3.65 28.61 5.45
N GLY A 223 3.88 27.29 5.44
CA GLY A 223 4.48 26.57 6.58
C GLY A 223 3.55 26.38 7.79
N GLN A 224 2.27 26.75 7.69
CA GLN A 224 1.23 26.34 8.64
C GLN A 224 0.36 25.23 8.04
N PHE A 225 -0.27 24.40 8.86
CA PHE A 225 -1.13 23.31 8.38
C PHE A 225 -2.52 23.35 8.99
N ASN A 226 -3.50 22.84 8.25
CA ASN A 226 -4.85 22.58 8.71
C ASN A 226 -5.15 21.08 8.51
N HIS A 227 -4.90 20.32 9.57
CA HIS A 227 -5.01 18.86 9.62
C HIS A 227 -4.16 18.12 8.58
N PRO A 228 -2.81 18.20 8.63
CA PRO A 228 -1.96 17.48 7.68
C PRO A 228 -2.12 15.96 7.84
N THR A 229 -2.31 15.24 6.73
CA THR A 229 -2.71 13.82 6.75
C THR A 229 -1.69 12.84 6.19
N ASP A 230 -0.78 13.28 5.31
CA ASP A 230 0.20 12.40 4.68
C ASP A 230 1.49 13.14 4.30
N ILE A 231 2.56 12.37 4.10
CA ILE A 231 3.92 12.86 3.87
C ILE A 231 4.71 11.94 2.94
N ALA A 232 5.35 12.53 1.93
CA ALA A 232 6.29 11.85 1.03
C ALA A 232 7.68 12.50 1.09
N VAL A 233 8.69 11.73 0.73
CA VAL A 233 10.09 12.17 0.60
C VAL A 233 10.56 11.91 -0.82
N ASP A 234 11.17 12.90 -1.46
CA ASP A 234 11.78 12.76 -2.78
C ASP A 234 13.21 12.17 -2.72
N ALA A 235 13.76 11.76 -3.86
CA ALA A 235 15.11 11.18 -3.96
C ALA A 235 16.26 12.11 -3.50
N LYS A 236 16.00 13.42 -3.32
CA LYS A 236 16.94 14.44 -2.82
C LYS A 236 16.72 14.76 -1.34
N GLY A 237 15.77 14.10 -0.68
CA GLY A 237 15.40 14.33 0.70
C GLY A 237 14.51 15.55 0.93
N GLY A 238 13.92 16.12 -0.13
CA GLY A 238 12.81 17.07 -0.02
C GLY A 238 11.54 16.38 0.47
N ILE A 239 10.62 17.15 1.05
CA ILE A 239 9.43 16.64 1.75
C ILE A 239 8.19 17.28 1.13
N ALA A 240 7.21 16.47 0.74
CA ALA A 240 5.87 16.91 0.37
C ALA A 240 4.87 16.51 1.46
N VAL A 241 4.01 17.44 1.87
CA VAL A 241 2.99 17.20 2.91
C VAL A 241 1.62 17.61 2.39
N THR A 242 0.65 16.70 2.52
CA THR A 242 -0.76 16.99 2.19
C THR A 242 -1.40 17.83 3.28
N ASP A 243 -1.94 18.99 2.91
CA ASP A 243 -2.59 19.96 3.80
C ASP A 243 -4.09 20.11 3.40
N PRO A 244 -4.93 19.11 3.72
CA PRO A 244 -6.20 18.88 3.06
C PRO A 244 -7.28 19.90 3.36
N LEU A 245 -7.34 20.44 4.59
CA LEU A 245 -8.36 21.44 4.93
C LEU A 245 -7.97 22.86 4.49
N ASN A 246 -6.76 23.04 3.96
CA ASN A 246 -6.37 24.20 3.15
C ASN A 246 -6.41 23.91 1.64
N GLY A 247 -6.70 22.66 1.24
CA GLY A 247 -6.79 22.22 -0.15
C GLY A 247 -5.50 22.40 -0.93
N ARG A 248 -4.35 22.05 -0.35
CA ARG A 248 -3.03 22.27 -0.97
C ARG A 248 -2.02 21.17 -0.61
N ILE A 249 -0.95 21.10 -1.39
CA ILE A 249 0.29 20.40 -1.03
C ILE A 249 1.33 21.45 -0.64
N GLN A 250 2.12 21.18 0.39
CA GLN A 250 3.23 22.04 0.81
C GLN A 250 4.56 21.28 0.72
N ILE A 251 5.57 21.95 0.19
CA ILE A 251 6.91 21.43 -0.07
C ILE A 251 7.89 22.05 0.92
N PHE A 252 8.71 21.21 1.54
CA PHE A 252 9.72 21.59 2.52
C PHE A 252 11.07 20.95 2.17
N SER A 253 12.15 21.57 2.62
CA SER A 253 13.45 20.90 2.69
C SER A 253 13.43 19.78 3.74
N GLY A 254 14.36 18.82 3.66
CA GLY A 254 14.59 17.82 4.70
C GLY A 254 14.85 18.39 6.11
N LYS A 255 15.15 19.70 6.24
CA LYS A 255 15.31 20.41 7.52
C LYS A 255 14.05 21.15 7.99
N GLY A 256 12.89 20.93 7.34
CA GLY A 256 11.61 21.54 7.72
C GLY A 256 11.42 23.00 7.29
N ALA A 257 12.36 23.60 6.55
CA ALA A 257 12.16 24.93 5.97
C ALA A 257 11.18 24.85 4.79
N PHE A 258 10.14 25.68 4.81
CA PHE A 258 9.14 25.81 3.73
C PHE A 258 9.81 26.29 2.44
N LEU A 259 9.46 25.67 1.31
CA LEU A 259 9.99 26.01 -0.02
C LEU A 259 8.88 26.50 -0.96
N ALA A 260 7.77 25.78 -1.05
CA ALA A 260 6.68 26.08 -1.97
C ALA A 260 5.34 25.49 -1.49
N ALA A 261 4.23 25.96 -2.07
CA ALA A 261 2.93 25.34 -1.94
C ALA A 261 2.15 25.50 -3.24
N PHE A 262 1.31 24.52 -3.57
CA PHE A 262 0.43 24.59 -4.74
C PHE A 262 -0.92 23.93 -4.48
N GLY A 263 -1.88 24.22 -5.36
CA GLY A 263 -3.28 23.85 -5.19
C GLY A 263 -4.10 24.88 -4.40
N ARG A 264 -5.41 24.66 -4.39
CA ARG A 264 -6.43 25.40 -3.62
C ARG A 264 -7.63 24.48 -3.43
N MET A 265 -8.46 24.75 -2.43
CA MET A 265 -9.79 24.12 -2.35
C MET A 265 -10.59 24.41 -3.63
N GLY A 266 -11.24 23.40 -4.20
CA GLY A 266 -12.07 23.54 -5.39
C GLY A 266 -12.73 22.25 -5.88
N ASN A 267 -13.43 22.34 -6.99
CA ASN A 267 -14.19 21.24 -7.63
C ASN A 267 -13.76 20.97 -9.08
N THR A 268 -12.52 21.34 -9.45
CA THR A 268 -11.95 21.20 -10.80
C THR A 268 -10.54 20.60 -10.77
N SER A 269 -10.10 19.99 -11.87
CA SER A 269 -8.72 19.50 -12.00
C SER A 269 -7.69 20.62 -11.76
N GLY A 270 -6.61 20.32 -11.03
CA GLY A 270 -5.62 21.29 -10.56
C GLY A 270 -6.04 22.06 -9.30
N SER A 271 -7.27 21.85 -8.80
CA SER A 271 -7.67 22.16 -7.44
C SER A 271 -7.92 20.87 -6.67
N PHE A 272 -8.12 20.96 -5.35
CA PHE A 272 -8.32 19.80 -4.49
C PHE A 272 -9.65 19.88 -3.74
N ALA A 273 -10.37 18.77 -3.69
CA ALA A 273 -11.59 18.62 -2.88
C ALA A 273 -11.31 17.92 -1.55
N LYS A 274 -10.52 16.84 -1.55
CA LYS A 274 -10.02 16.17 -0.33
C LYS A 274 -8.74 15.39 -0.65
N PRO A 275 -7.59 16.06 -0.78
CA PRO A 275 -6.34 15.37 -1.05
C PRO A 275 -5.98 14.52 0.18
N LYS A 276 -5.40 13.34 -0.03
CA LYS A 276 -4.94 12.44 1.04
C LYS A 276 -3.51 12.00 0.78
N GLY A 277 -3.35 10.87 0.09
CA GLY A 277 -2.08 10.27 -0.25
C GLY A 277 -1.27 11.19 -1.16
N VAL A 278 0.02 11.32 -0.88
CA VAL A 278 0.99 11.98 -1.77
C VAL A 278 2.19 11.07 -1.98
N ALA A 279 2.70 11.02 -3.20
CA ALA A 279 3.93 10.30 -3.55
C ALA A 279 4.69 11.08 -4.63
N VAL A 280 5.99 10.79 -4.78
CA VAL A 280 6.86 11.44 -5.77
C VAL A 280 7.45 10.36 -6.68
N ASP A 281 7.33 10.54 -7.99
CA ASP A 281 7.95 9.63 -8.97
C ASP A 281 9.44 9.97 -9.23
N SER A 282 10.13 9.11 -9.98
CA SER A 282 11.55 9.27 -10.31
C SER A 282 11.87 10.51 -11.16
N SER A 283 10.88 11.06 -11.87
CA SER A 283 10.96 12.34 -12.58
C SER A 283 10.73 13.55 -11.66
N GLY A 284 10.34 13.33 -10.40
CA GLY A 284 10.06 14.34 -9.39
C GLY A 284 8.63 14.89 -9.43
N ASN A 285 7.71 14.30 -10.21
CA ASN A 285 6.32 14.72 -10.21
C ASN A 285 5.62 14.22 -8.94
N LEU A 286 4.71 15.04 -8.42
CA LEU A 286 3.89 14.72 -7.27
C LEU A 286 2.56 14.10 -7.74
N HIS A 287 2.33 12.86 -7.37
CA HIS A 287 1.05 12.19 -7.53
C HIS A 287 0.26 12.38 -6.23
N VAL A 288 -1.03 12.74 -6.34
CA VAL A 288 -1.89 13.07 -5.20
C VAL A 288 -3.25 12.40 -5.35
N CYS A 289 -3.62 11.54 -4.40
CA CYS A 289 -4.97 10.98 -4.30
C CYS A 289 -5.95 12.08 -3.87
N ASP A 290 -6.88 12.49 -4.74
CA ASP A 290 -8.02 13.32 -4.34
C ASP A 290 -9.24 12.43 -4.07
N ALA A 291 -9.49 12.21 -2.78
CA ALA A 291 -10.47 11.26 -2.29
C ALA A 291 -11.92 11.65 -2.56
N LEU A 292 -12.21 12.90 -2.94
CA LEU A 292 -13.57 13.33 -3.31
C LEU A 292 -13.78 13.48 -4.82
N PHE A 293 -12.71 13.44 -5.62
CA PHE A 293 -12.80 13.30 -7.08
C PHE A 293 -12.63 11.85 -7.56
N ASP A 294 -12.31 10.92 -6.65
CA ASP A 294 -12.05 9.51 -6.98
C ASP A 294 -10.98 9.36 -8.07
N THR A 295 -9.90 10.14 -7.96
CA THR A 295 -8.86 10.28 -8.98
C THR A 295 -7.49 10.47 -8.32
N VAL A 296 -6.43 10.17 -9.06
CA VAL A 296 -5.07 10.61 -8.73
C VAL A 296 -4.70 11.74 -9.67
N GLN A 297 -4.32 12.89 -9.13
CA GLN A 297 -3.83 14.05 -9.89
C GLN A 297 -2.31 14.09 -9.86
N VAL A 298 -1.66 14.28 -11.01
CA VAL A 298 -0.20 14.34 -11.17
C VAL A 298 0.23 15.76 -11.48
N PHE A 299 1.18 16.28 -10.71
CA PHE A 299 1.70 17.64 -10.82
C PHE A 299 3.21 17.63 -11.00
N ASN A 300 3.75 18.51 -11.84
CA ASN A 300 5.21 18.68 -11.91
C ASN A 300 5.76 19.37 -10.63
N PRO A 301 7.09 19.47 -10.44
CA PRO A 301 7.70 20.13 -9.28
C PRO A 301 7.31 21.61 -9.07
N ARG A 302 6.69 22.27 -10.07
CA ARG A 302 6.20 23.66 -9.99
C ARG A 302 4.75 23.75 -9.52
N GLY A 303 4.07 22.61 -9.35
CA GLY A 303 2.64 22.55 -9.01
C GLY A 303 1.70 22.70 -10.20
N GLU A 304 2.20 22.54 -11.43
CA GLU A 304 1.38 22.56 -12.65
C GLU A 304 0.82 21.15 -12.90
N LEU A 305 -0.50 21.03 -13.10
CA LEU A 305 -1.16 19.76 -13.38
C LEU A 305 -0.69 19.21 -14.73
N LEU A 306 -0.22 17.96 -14.75
CA LEU A 306 0.19 17.22 -15.95
C LEU A 306 -0.93 16.35 -16.48
N LEU A 307 -1.52 15.53 -15.61
CA LEU A 307 -2.65 14.64 -15.93
C LEU A 307 -3.41 14.27 -14.65
N ASN A 308 -4.59 13.69 -14.81
CA ASN A 308 -5.27 12.95 -13.75
C ASN A 308 -5.74 11.58 -14.28
N TYR A 309 -5.77 10.58 -13.43
CA TYR A 309 -6.16 9.22 -13.80
C TYR A 309 -7.12 8.59 -12.78
N GLY A 310 -8.02 7.79 -13.33
CA GLY A 310 -9.16 7.20 -12.62
C GLY A 310 -10.33 8.13 -12.37
N ILE A 311 -11.48 7.49 -12.15
CA ILE A 311 -12.82 8.06 -11.97
C ILE A 311 -13.59 7.27 -10.91
N ARG A 312 -14.71 7.80 -10.41
CA ARG A 312 -15.62 7.08 -9.50
C ARG A 312 -16.15 5.78 -10.12
N GLY A 313 -15.89 4.65 -9.47
CA GLY A 313 -16.40 3.35 -9.90
C GLY A 313 -15.76 2.15 -9.19
N GLY A 314 -15.85 0.98 -9.79
CA GLY A 314 -15.44 -0.31 -9.23
C GLY A 314 -14.62 -1.21 -10.17
N GLU A 315 -14.39 -0.78 -11.41
CA GLU A 315 -13.60 -1.51 -12.42
C GLU A 315 -12.11 -1.17 -12.35
N ARG A 316 -11.32 -1.64 -13.33
CA ARG A 316 -9.88 -1.38 -13.43
C ARG A 316 -9.61 0.09 -13.73
N GLY A 317 -8.81 0.73 -12.89
CA GLY A 317 -8.53 2.16 -13.00
C GLY A 317 -9.61 3.08 -12.43
N GLU A 318 -10.76 2.54 -12.03
CA GLU A 318 -11.77 3.30 -11.29
C GLU A 318 -11.49 3.23 -9.78
N PHE A 319 -11.96 4.22 -9.02
CA PHE A 319 -11.74 4.31 -7.58
C PHE A 319 -13.03 4.64 -6.82
N TRP A 320 -13.04 4.35 -5.52
CA TRP A 320 -13.99 4.87 -4.56
C TRP A 320 -13.28 5.35 -3.30
N MET A 321 -13.20 6.67 -3.16
CA MET A 321 -12.52 7.41 -2.10
C MET A 321 -11.08 6.91 -1.84
N PRO A 322 -10.20 6.94 -2.86
CA PRO A 322 -8.81 6.50 -2.73
C PRO A 322 -8.11 7.29 -1.60
N SER A 323 -7.24 6.62 -0.85
CA SER A 323 -6.60 7.22 0.33
C SER A 323 -5.09 7.26 0.27
N GLY A 324 -4.41 6.16 0.56
CA GLY A 324 -2.96 6.09 0.51
C GLY A 324 -2.45 5.93 -0.92
N LEU A 325 -1.20 6.34 -1.09
CA LEU A 325 -0.48 6.33 -2.36
C LEU A 325 0.99 6.03 -2.06
N TYR A 326 1.61 5.15 -2.83
CA TYR A 326 3.04 4.88 -2.75
C TYR A 326 3.62 4.66 -4.14
N ILE A 327 4.84 5.11 -4.38
CA ILE A 327 5.58 4.89 -5.62
C ILE A 327 6.92 4.28 -5.24
N ASP A 328 7.26 3.14 -5.83
CA ASP A 328 8.53 2.47 -5.58
C ASP A 328 9.65 2.94 -6.51
N GLY A 329 10.88 2.44 -6.33
CA GLY A 329 12.05 2.84 -7.14
C GLY A 329 11.99 2.47 -8.63
N GLU A 330 10.99 1.71 -9.07
CA GLU A 330 10.73 1.36 -10.48
C GLU A 330 9.51 2.13 -11.03
N ASP A 331 8.99 3.09 -10.27
CA ASP A 331 7.73 3.82 -10.50
C ASP A 331 6.48 2.94 -10.63
N ALA A 332 6.46 1.79 -9.93
CA ALA A 332 5.21 1.09 -9.68
C ALA A 332 4.39 1.89 -8.66
N ILE A 333 3.21 2.37 -9.07
CA ILE A 333 2.32 3.22 -8.28
C ILE A 333 1.25 2.36 -7.62
N TYR A 334 1.20 2.35 -6.29
CA TYR A 334 0.25 1.60 -5.49
C TYR A 334 -0.80 2.57 -4.92
N VAL A 335 -2.06 2.41 -5.34
CA VAL A 335 -3.19 3.23 -4.88
C VAL A 335 -4.07 2.39 -3.97
N ALA A 336 -4.28 2.86 -2.73
CA ALA A 336 -5.25 2.28 -1.82
C ALA A 336 -6.67 2.75 -2.20
N ASP A 337 -7.40 1.90 -2.89
CA ASP A 337 -8.79 2.14 -3.31
C ASP A 337 -9.75 1.76 -2.16
N THR A 338 -9.74 2.62 -1.15
CA THR A 338 -10.15 2.29 0.23
C THR A 338 -11.57 1.75 0.35
N TYR A 339 -12.56 2.32 -0.34
CA TYR A 339 -13.96 1.87 -0.19
C TYR A 339 -14.36 0.76 -1.16
N ASN A 340 -13.49 0.39 -2.10
CA ASN A 340 -13.61 -0.83 -2.90
C ASN A 340 -12.83 -2.02 -2.29
N ASP A 341 -12.32 -1.88 -1.06
CA ASP A 341 -11.56 -2.89 -0.29
C ASP A 341 -10.43 -3.54 -1.12
N ARG A 342 -9.64 -2.72 -1.83
CA ARG A 342 -8.60 -3.20 -2.73
C ARG A 342 -7.43 -2.23 -2.90
N ILE A 343 -6.28 -2.74 -3.32
CA ILE A 343 -5.14 -1.96 -3.81
C ILE A 343 -5.05 -2.15 -5.32
N GLN A 344 -4.88 -1.05 -6.07
CA GLN A 344 -4.58 -1.11 -7.50
C GLN A 344 -3.15 -0.66 -7.74
N VAL A 345 -2.44 -1.42 -8.58
CA VAL A 345 -1.07 -1.14 -9.00
C VAL A 345 -1.10 -0.64 -10.43
N PHE A 346 -0.39 0.45 -10.66
CA PHE A 346 -0.15 1.08 -11.95
C PHE A 346 1.36 1.20 -12.18
N GLN A 347 1.76 1.54 -13.40
CA GLN A 347 3.14 1.85 -13.78
C GLN A 347 3.16 3.27 -14.35
N TYR A 348 4.04 4.13 -13.84
CA TYR A 348 4.39 5.36 -14.55
C TYR A 348 5.25 5.01 -15.77
N LEU A 349 4.87 5.52 -16.92
CA LEU A 349 5.56 5.34 -18.20
C LEU A 349 6.40 6.60 -18.45
N ARG A 350 7.71 6.47 -18.24
CA ARG A 350 8.69 7.51 -18.53
C ARG A 350 8.82 7.71 -20.03
N ASP A 351 9.12 8.94 -20.44
CA ASP A 351 9.49 9.24 -21.83
C ASP A 351 10.87 8.65 -22.11
N VAL A 352 10.94 7.70 -23.04
CA VAL A 352 12.16 6.92 -23.36
C VAL A 352 13.22 7.76 -24.09
N THR A 353 12.94 9.04 -24.33
CA THR A 353 13.72 9.96 -25.18
C THR A 353 14.71 10.86 -24.46
N GLU A 354 14.79 10.84 -23.12
CA GLU A 354 15.81 11.57 -22.36
C GLU A 354 16.86 10.59 -21.77
N ASN A 355 17.97 10.42 -22.52
CA ASN A 355 19.22 9.76 -22.12
C ASN A 355 20.40 10.52 -22.76
#